data_AF-A0A4U3KYI9-F1
#
_entry.id   AF-A0A4U3KYI9-F1
#
_cell.length_a   1.000
_cell.length_b   1.000
_cell.length_c   1.000
_cell.angle_alpha   90.00
_cell.angle_beta   90.00
_cell.angle_gamma   90.00
#
_symmetry.space_group_name_H-M   'P 1'
#
loop_
_entity.id
_entity.type
_entity.pdbx_description
1 polymer ?
#
loop_
_entity_poly.entity_id
_entity_poly.type
_entity_poly.pdbx_seq_one_letter_code
_entity_poly.pdbx_strand_id
1 'polypeptide(L)'
;MKSIITLLWAILFFPTTNYCQLSPVASENNILICCQATAPDNEFSGLLKWRNFVLLIPQHVSDTDMHNIIAIDTLSIDSVLQHQADSVYHYTTIIFDTSLHNIIHSIQQTIGKHNKYGGFEAAVAVDDSIFFTVETDSLCYVVKGVIKEKEDKYRVVFKPKDILALQKPNYRFDNAGFESLTYLPASKKLVALYENNNLSNAVTGYTFNTDFTHKQSLQFNKPLLFRLTDITAIKDSAGNDALLGMNFFYNDFKKDTGRKATEFNYYFTGDTNKVYTSKQLTAAQSQLHGGNLLKDCFSRVISLHIHNNTVSWQEEEIISYQCDNWEGITSYKKGVLLMVDGKPPGVNCRLSYFELDNQP
;
A
#
# COMPACT_ATOMS: atom_id res chain seq x y z
N MET A 1 -54.19 -64.14 2.65
CA MET A 1 -54.00 -62.84 3.33
C MET A 1 -52.49 -62.61 3.50
N LYS A 2 -51.89 -61.79 2.62
CA LYS A 2 -50.48 -61.39 2.72
C LYS A 2 -50.46 -59.87 2.86
N SER A 3 -50.10 -59.38 4.04
CA SER A 3 -49.91 -57.95 4.29
C SER A 3 -48.47 -57.57 3.95
N ILE A 4 -48.31 -56.64 3.02
CA ILE A 4 -47.05 -55.99 2.69
C ILE A 4 -46.98 -54.71 3.53
N ILE A 5 -46.01 -54.63 4.44
CA ILE A 5 -45.68 -53.44 5.21
C ILE A 5 -44.68 -52.64 4.38
N THR A 6 -45.11 -51.52 3.83
CA THR A 6 -44.24 -50.58 3.10
C THR A 6 -43.67 -49.57 4.10
N LEU A 7 -42.40 -49.73 4.46
CA LEU A 7 -41.67 -48.82 5.36
C LEU A 7 -41.16 -47.63 4.52
N LEU A 8 -41.84 -46.47 4.60
CA LEU A 8 -41.34 -45.21 4.02
C LEU A 8 -40.21 -44.66 4.92
N TRP A 9 -38.98 -44.72 4.42
CA TRP A 9 -37.86 -43.95 4.96
C TRP A 9 -37.96 -42.50 4.47
N ALA A 10 -38.47 -41.61 5.32
CA ALA A 10 -38.36 -40.17 5.09
C ALA A 10 -36.92 -39.73 5.39
N ILE A 11 -36.10 -39.60 4.35
CA ILE A 11 -34.78 -38.98 4.44
C ILE A 11 -35.01 -37.47 4.63
N LEU A 12 -34.91 -37.01 5.88
CA LEU A 12 -34.87 -35.59 6.22
C LEU A 12 -33.55 -35.01 5.68
N PHE A 13 -33.60 -34.42 4.49
CA PHE A 13 -32.55 -33.52 4.01
C PHE A 13 -32.61 -32.24 4.87
N PHE A 14 -31.82 -32.20 5.94
CA PHE A 14 -31.48 -30.93 6.57
C PHE A 14 -30.58 -30.18 5.60
N PRO A 15 -30.97 -28.99 5.08
CA PRO A 15 -30.04 -28.15 4.35
C PRO A 15 -28.92 -27.80 5.32
N THR A 16 -27.72 -28.32 5.08
CA THR A 16 -26.52 -27.85 5.75
C THR A 16 -26.36 -26.40 5.33
N THR A 17 -26.77 -25.47 6.19
CA THR A 17 -26.38 -24.07 6.06
C THR A 17 -24.86 -24.05 6.22
N ASN A 18 -24.16 -24.08 5.09
CA ASN A 18 -22.75 -23.77 5.04
C ASN A 18 -22.64 -22.30 5.48
N TYR A 19 -22.46 -22.10 6.78
CA TYR A 19 -22.02 -20.82 7.30
C TYR A 19 -20.70 -20.55 6.60
N CYS A 20 -20.67 -19.50 5.79
CA CYS A 20 -19.48 -19.01 5.13
C CYS A 20 -18.47 -18.68 6.24
N GLN A 21 -17.53 -19.59 6.50
CA GLN A 21 -16.45 -19.31 7.42
C GLN A 21 -15.51 -18.33 6.73
N LEU A 22 -15.18 -17.25 7.43
CA LEU A 22 -14.16 -16.32 6.99
C LEU A 22 -12.87 -17.10 6.77
N SER A 23 -12.16 -16.76 5.70
CA SER A 23 -10.81 -17.24 5.48
C SER A 23 -9.93 -16.86 6.67
N PRO A 24 -8.96 -17.72 7.05
CA PRO A 24 -8.04 -17.40 8.14
C PRO A 24 -7.22 -16.15 7.82
N VAL A 25 -6.92 -15.39 8.87
CA VAL A 25 -6.07 -14.19 8.80
C VAL A 25 -4.63 -14.59 9.10
N ALA A 26 -3.68 -13.98 8.39
CA ALA A 26 -2.25 -14.12 8.60
C ALA A 26 -1.87 -13.85 10.05
N SER A 27 -0.86 -14.56 10.57
CA SER A 27 -0.37 -14.31 11.92
C SER A 27 0.47 -13.02 11.95
N GLU A 28 -0.02 -12.02 12.69
CA GLU A 28 0.69 -10.77 12.92
C GLU A 28 1.72 -10.92 14.04
N ASN A 29 2.98 -10.54 13.77
CA ASN A 29 4.01 -10.34 14.79
C ASN A 29 4.26 -8.83 14.92
N ASN A 30 3.68 -8.22 15.95
CA ASN A 30 3.85 -6.79 16.19
C ASN A 30 5.29 -6.49 16.63
N ILE A 31 5.94 -5.55 15.94
CA ILE A 31 7.27 -5.04 16.26
C ILE A 31 7.10 -3.70 16.95
N LEU A 32 7.25 -3.70 18.27
CA LEU A 32 7.19 -2.46 19.04
C LEU A 32 8.34 -1.54 18.64
N ILE A 33 7.99 -0.45 17.95
CA ILE A 33 8.90 0.65 17.68
C ILE A 33 8.85 1.60 18.88
N CYS A 34 10.01 2.03 19.36
CA CYS A 34 10.08 3.02 20.44
C CYS A 34 10.01 4.45 19.85
N CYS A 35 10.01 5.45 20.74
CA CYS A 35 10.27 6.87 20.46
C CYS A 35 9.17 7.67 19.74
N GLN A 36 9.56 8.82 19.17
CA GLN A 36 8.68 9.75 18.45
C GLN A 36 7.91 9.07 17.32
N ALA A 37 8.40 7.95 16.75
CA ALA A 37 7.76 7.21 15.66
C ALA A 37 6.29 6.86 15.93
N THR A 38 5.96 6.50 17.17
CA THR A 38 4.60 6.08 17.57
C THR A 38 3.66 7.24 17.89
N ALA A 39 4.10 8.49 17.72
CA ALA A 39 3.25 9.63 18.02
C ALA A 39 1.99 9.60 17.14
N PRO A 40 0.78 9.81 17.69
CA PRO A 40 -0.47 9.75 16.92
C PRO A 40 -0.54 10.74 15.75
N ASP A 41 0.21 11.83 15.83
CA ASP A 41 0.27 12.88 14.81
C ASP A 41 1.29 12.58 13.70
N ASN A 42 2.04 11.47 13.80
CA ASN A 42 2.93 11.07 12.72
C ASN A 42 2.14 10.34 11.64
N GLU A 43 2.19 10.92 10.45
CA GLU A 43 1.67 10.33 9.22
C GLU A 43 2.86 9.87 8.39
N PHE A 44 2.83 8.60 8.02
CA PHE A 44 3.83 7.98 7.18
C PHE A 44 3.17 7.55 5.88
N SER A 45 3.94 7.50 4.81
CA SER A 45 3.48 7.18 3.46
C SER A 45 4.44 6.25 2.73
N GLY A 46 5.22 5.48 3.49
CA GLY A 46 6.15 4.56 2.88
C GLY A 46 6.99 3.81 3.88
N LEU A 47 7.22 2.55 3.54
CA LEU A 47 8.10 1.64 4.24
C LEU A 47 9.03 0.97 3.23
N LEU A 48 10.34 1.14 3.37
CA LEU A 48 11.29 0.59 2.41
C LEU A 48 12.59 0.14 3.07
N LYS A 49 13.34 -0.73 2.40
CA LYS A 49 14.68 -1.13 2.83
C LYS A 49 15.75 -0.28 2.17
N TRP A 50 16.73 0.13 2.96
CA TRP A 50 17.96 0.77 2.50
C TRP A 50 19.15 0.24 3.31
N ARG A 51 20.08 -0.45 2.65
CA ARG A 51 21.21 -1.13 3.30
C ARG A 51 20.71 -2.05 4.43
N ASN A 52 21.23 -1.88 5.65
CA ASN A 52 20.83 -2.60 6.86
C ASN A 52 19.71 -1.91 7.64
N PHE A 53 18.99 -0.95 7.03
CA PHE A 53 17.89 -0.23 7.65
C PHE A 53 16.55 -0.50 6.96
N VAL A 54 15.48 -0.46 7.76
CA VAL A 54 14.12 -0.23 7.30
C VAL A 54 13.79 1.24 7.56
N LEU A 55 13.37 1.95 6.52
CA LEU A 55 13.07 3.37 6.56
C LEU A 55 11.56 3.58 6.61
N LEU A 56 11.11 4.37 7.58
CA LEU A 56 9.75 4.88 7.68
C LEU A 56 9.74 6.30 7.10
N ILE A 57 8.98 6.51 6.04
CA ILE A 57 8.95 7.75 5.27
C ILE A 57 7.76 8.59 5.71
N PRO A 58 7.96 9.82 6.18
CA PRO A 58 6.85 10.67 6.56
C PRO A 58 6.10 11.21 5.33
N GLN A 59 4.78 11.33 5.44
CA GLN A 59 3.92 11.84 4.36
C GLN A 59 4.13 13.33 4.14
N HIS A 60 4.09 14.11 5.22
CA HIS A 60 4.18 15.55 5.16
C HIS A 60 5.56 16.04 5.58
N VAL A 61 6.12 16.94 4.78
CA VAL A 61 7.30 17.73 5.13
C VAL A 61 6.86 19.18 5.11
N SER A 62 6.63 19.78 6.28
CA SER A 62 6.28 21.19 6.39
C SER A 62 7.46 22.02 6.91
N ASP A 63 7.42 23.34 6.73
CA ASP A 63 8.42 24.26 7.27
C ASP A 63 8.48 24.25 8.81
N THR A 64 7.41 23.76 9.47
CA THR A 64 7.28 23.69 10.94
C THR A 64 7.53 22.29 11.49
N ASP A 65 7.25 21.26 10.69
CA ASP A 65 7.26 19.85 11.08
C ASP A 65 7.98 19.04 10.00
N MET A 66 9.29 19.26 9.84
CA MET A 66 10.11 18.32 9.09
C MET A 66 10.24 17.05 9.90
N HIS A 67 9.30 16.13 9.72
CA HIS A 67 9.46 14.77 10.18
C HIS A 67 10.68 14.18 9.46
N ASN A 68 11.65 13.70 10.24
CA ASN A 68 12.81 13.01 9.70
C ASN A 68 12.40 11.59 9.30
N ILE A 69 13.06 11.04 8.28
CA ILE A 69 12.95 9.61 8.00
C ILE A 69 13.53 8.85 9.19
N ILE A 70 12.78 7.87 9.70
CA ILE A 70 13.24 7.01 10.79
C ILE A 70 13.88 5.77 10.18
N ALA A 71 15.15 5.55 10.46
CA ALA A 71 15.93 4.44 9.93
C ALA A 71 16.19 3.40 11.03
N ILE A 72 15.41 2.33 11.04
CA ILE A 72 15.49 1.25 12.03
C ILE A 72 16.48 0.20 11.58
N ASP A 73 17.44 -0.17 12.44
CA ASP A 73 18.39 -1.25 12.14
C ASP A 73 17.67 -2.60 12.07
N THR A 74 17.87 -3.32 10.97
CA THR A 74 17.31 -4.66 10.74
C THR A 74 17.71 -5.68 11.81
N LEU A 75 18.90 -5.57 12.41
CA LEU A 75 19.30 -6.42 13.54
C LEU A 75 18.43 -6.19 14.78
N SER A 76 17.96 -4.95 14.97
CA SER A 76 17.07 -4.62 16.06
C SER A 76 15.67 -5.18 15.85
N ILE A 77 15.15 -5.11 14.62
CA ILE A 77 13.89 -5.78 14.24
C ILE A 77 14.01 -7.28 14.46
N ASP A 78 15.11 -7.88 14.03
CA ASP A 78 15.37 -9.32 14.18
C ASP A 78 15.39 -9.77 15.63
N SER A 79 15.97 -8.96 16.52
CA SER A 79 15.99 -9.25 17.94
C SER A 79 14.58 -9.26 18.54
N VAL A 80 13.68 -8.38 18.09
CA VAL A 80 12.27 -8.38 18.53
C VAL A 80 11.55 -9.63 18.02
N LEU A 81 11.69 -9.94 16.72
CA LEU A 81 11.07 -11.13 16.12
C LEU A 81 11.57 -12.44 16.74
N GLN A 82 12.81 -12.46 17.25
CA GLN A 82 13.39 -13.61 17.94
C GLN A 82 13.14 -13.61 19.46
N HIS A 83 12.33 -12.67 19.97
CA HIS A 83 12.03 -12.50 21.40
C HIS A 83 13.29 -12.28 22.27
N GLN A 84 14.33 -11.67 21.70
CA GLN A 84 15.57 -11.27 22.40
C GLN A 84 15.51 -9.83 22.90
N ALA A 85 14.56 -9.03 22.40
CA ALA A 85 14.27 -7.68 22.86
C ALA A 85 12.76 -7.44 22.81
N ASP A 86 12.24 -6.62 23.72
CA ASP A 86 10.81 -6.28 23.76
C ASP A 86 10.43 -5.23 22.69
N SER A 87 11.40 -4.41 22.27
CA SER A 87 11.20 -3.35 21.29
C SER A 87 12.47 -3.08 20.47
N VAL A 88 12.31 -2.37 19.37
CA VAL A 88 13.43 -1.81 18.59
C VAL A 88 14.26 -0.90 19.50
N TYR A 89 15.58 -1.12 19.52
CA TYR A 89 16.56 -0.44 20.37
C TYR A 89 17.67 0.26 19.58
N HIS A 90 17.81 0.00 18.27
CA HIS A 90 18.79 0.67 17.42
C HIS A 90 18.12 1.29 16.20
N TYR A 91 18.14 2.63 16.14
CA TYR A 91 17.64 3.41 15.02
C TYR A 91 18.45 4.71 14.90
N THR A 92 18.34 5.36 13.74
CA THR A 92 18.84 6.71 13.49
C THR A 92 17.81 7.50 12.69
N THR A 93 18.10 8.77 12.40
CA THR A 93 17.23 9.64 11.59
C THR A 93 17.97 10.13 10.36
N ILE A 94 17.28 10.13 9.21
CA ILE A 94 17.76 10.76 7.97
C ILE A 94 16.99 12.06 7.77
N ILE A 95 17.72 13.16 7.63
CA ILE A 95 17.14 14.49 7.54
C ILE A 95 16.93 14.86 6.07
N PHE A 96 15.81 15.48 5.72
CA PHE A 96 15.65 16.10 4.40
C PHE A 96 16.49 17.39 4.33
N ASP A 97 17.39 17.48 3.35
CA ASP A 97 18.19 18.68 3.13
C ASP A 97 17.31 19.84 2.62
N THR A 98 17.74 21.09 2.82
CA THR A 98 17.00 22.29 2.38
C THR A 98 16.78 22.34 0.87
N SER A 99 17.54 21.56 0.10
CA SER A 99 17.28 21.32 -1.33
C SER A 99 15.88 20.77 -1.64
N LEU A 100 15.18 20.14 -0.68
CA LEU A 100 13.78 19.71 -0.85
C LEU A 100 12.84 20.88 -1.15
N HIS A 101 13.05 22.06 -0.52
CA HIS A 101 12.22 23.25 -0.79
C HIS A 101 12.27 23.66 -2.26
N ASN A 102 13.40 23.45 -2.94
CA ASN A 102 13.51 23.74 -4.37
C ASN A 102 12.67 22.78 -5.22
N ILE A 103 12.53 21.52 -4.80
CA ILE A 103 11.68 20.52 -5.45
C ILE A 103 10.22 20.89 -5.26
N ILE A 104 9.79 21.14 -4.02
CA ILE A 104 8.41 21.54 -3.69
C ILE A 104 8.03 22.80 -4.47
N HIS A 105 8.89 23.82 -4.45
CA HIS A 105 8.67 25.04 -5.22
C HIS A 105 8.56 24.77 -6.74
N SER A 106 9.43 23.92 -7.30
CA SER A 106 9.39 23.58 -8.73
C SER A 106 8.09 22.86 -9.12
N ILE A 107 7.62 21.93 -8.28
CA ILE A 107 6.34 21.25 -8.47
C ILE A 107 5.19 22.25 -8.39
N GLN A 108 5.17 23.08 -7.33
CA GLN A 108 4.12 24.08 -7.11
C GLN A 108 4.01 25.11 -8.26
N GLN A 109 5.14 25.53 -8.83
CA GLN A 109 5.17 26.41 -10.01
C GLN A 109 4.56 25.72 -11.25
N THR A 110 4.75 24.41 -11.38
CA THR A 110 4.25 23.64 -12.52
C THR A 110 2.75 23.39 -12.42
N ILE A 111 2.26 22.99 -11.24
CA ILE A 111 0.82 22.75 -11.04
C ILE A 111 0.04 24.06 -10.89
N GLY A 112 0.70 25.18 -10.59
CA GLY A 112 0.06 26.48 -10.42
C GLY A 112 -0.54 26.70 -9.03
N LYS A 113 -0.78 27.96 -8.68
CA LYS A 113 -1.11 28.40 -7.29
C LYS A 113 -2.45 27.88 -6.73
N HIS A 114 -3.31 27.34 -7.58
CA HIS A 114 -4.62 26.83 -7.17
C HIS A 114 -4.64 25.33 -6.92
N ASN A 115 -3.54 24.63 -7.26
CA ASN A 115 -3.38 23.21 -7.00
C ASN A 115 -2.46 23.00 -5.79
N LYS A 116 -2.72 21.95 -5.02
CA LYS A 116 -2.02 21.63 -3.77
C LYS A 116 -0.90 20.61 -3.98
N TYR A 117 0.20 20.79 -3.26
CA TYR A 117 1.19 19.75 -2.98
C TYR A 117 0.71 18.93 -1.76
N GLY A 118 0.45 17.64 -1.95
CA GLY A 118 -0.12 16.75 -0.92
C GLY A 118 0.91 16.20 0.05
N GLY A 119 2.10 15.84 -0.45
CA GLY A 119 3.11 15.16 0.35
C GLY A 119 3.80 14.07 -0.46
N PHE A 120 4.63 13.28 0.19
CA PHE A 120 5.11 12.01 -0.36
C PHE A 120 4.05 10.94 -0.17
N GLU A 121 3.83 10.06 -1.14
CA GLU A 121 2.83 8.97 -1.03
C GLU A 121 3.43 7.55 -1.10
N ALA A 122 4.66 7.43 -1.57
CA ALA A 122 5.35 6.15 -1.71
C ALA A 122 6.84 6.40 -1.85
N ALA A 123 7.66 5.41 -1.51
CA ALA A 123 9.09 5.53 -1.70
C ALA A 123 9.82 4.21 -1.92
N VAL A 124 10.95 4.28 -2.62
CA VAL A 124 11.89 3.16 -2.77
C VAL A 124 13.33 3.64 -2.82
N ALA A 125 14.26 2.86 -2.25
CA ALA A 125 15.68 3.09 -2.37
C ALA A 125 16.32 2.14 -3.41
N VAL A 126 17.27 2.68 -4.19
CA VAL A 126 18.14 1.94 -5.11
C VAL A 126 19.56 2.43 -4.86
N ASP A 127 20.38 1.56 -4.28
CA ASP A 127 21.67 1.93 -3.68
C ASP A 127 21.49 3.11 -2.70
N ASP A 128 22.17 4.23 -2.93
CA ASP A 128 22.01 5.46 -2.13
C ASP A 128 21.05 6.47 -2.76
N SER A 129 20.42 6.14 -3.90
CA SER A 129 19.32 6.95 -4.43
C SER A 129 18.02 6.56 -3.73
N ILE A 130 17.18 7.55 -3.44
CA ILE A 130 15.83 7.33 -2.93
C ILE A 130 14.85 8.07 -3.84
N PHE A 131 13.74 7.41 -4.15
CA PHE A 131 12.71 7.91 -5.04
C PHE A 131 11.42 8.03 -4.25
N PHE A 132 10.68 9.11 -4.47
CA PHE A 132 9.39 9.35 -3.82
C PHE A 132 8.34 9.64 -4.87
N THR A 133 7.14 9.09 -4.73
CA THR A 133 5.96 9.65 -5.41
C THR A 133 5.46 10.84 -4.61
N VAL A 134 4.84 11.80 -5.30
CA VAL A 134 4.27 13.01 -4.69
C VAL A 134 2.84 13.17 -5.16
N GLU A 135 1.93 13.37 -4.21
CA GLU A 135 0.54 13.72 -4.49
C GLU A 135 0.41 15.18 -4.90
N THR A 136 -0.34 15.40 -5.99
CA THR A 136 -0.87 16.71 -6.36
C THR A 136 -2.26 16.55 -6.98
N ASP A 137 -2.99 17.66 -7.08
CA ASP A 137 -4.35 17.68 -7.65
C ASP A 137 -4.37 17.29 -9.14
N SER A 138 -3.32 17.61 -9.91
CA SER A 138 -3.36 17.57 -11.39
C SER A 138 -2.44 16.54 -12.05
N LEU A 139 -1.20 16.42 -11.58
CA LEU A 139 -0.19 15.51 -12.11
C LEU A 139 0.32 14.62 -11.00
N CYS A 140 0.93 13.50 -11.36
CA CYS A 140 1.66 12.67 -10.42
C CYS A 140 3.15 12.88 -10.64
N TYR A 141 3.91 13.07 -9.57
CA TYR A 141 5.35 13.28 -9.68
C TYR A 141 6.12 12.14 -9.05
N VAL A 142 7.30 11.85 -9.61
CA VAL A 142 8.32 11.04 -8.98
C VAL A 142 9.57 11.91 -8.84
N VAL A 143 10.08 12.05 -7.63
CA VAL A 143 11.26 12.85 -7.33
C VAL A 143 12.37 11.96 -6.84
N LYS A 144 13.61 12.28 -7.20
CA LYS A 144 14.79 11.52 -6.80
C LYS A 144 15.67 12.37 -5.87
N GLY A 145 16.01 11.79 -4.73
CA GLY A 145 17.03 12.26 -3.81
C GLY A 145 18.21 11.29 -3.76
N VAL A 146 19.29 11.71 -3.10
CA VAL A 146 20.44 10.87 -2.78
C VAL A 146 20.72 10.97 -1.29
N ILE A 147 20.75 9.83 -0.60
CA ILE A 147 21.14 9.75 0.80
C ILE A 147 22.66 9.93 0.86
N LYS A 148 23.10 10.94 1.61
CA LYS A 148 24.51 11.26 1.83
C LYS A 148 24.83 11.28 3.31
N GLU A 149 25.99 10.76 3.64
CA GLU A 149 26.57 10.87 4.97
C GLU A 149 27.44 12.11 5.06
N LYS A 150 27.21 12.95 6.07
CA LYS A 150 28.03 14.12 6.37
C LYS A 150 28.05 14.31 7.88
N GLU A 151 29.26 14.34 8.46
CA GLU A 151 29.46 14.55 9.90
C GLU A 151 28.65 13.54 10.74
N ASP A 152 28.74 12.25 10.38
CA ASP A 152 28.04 11.12 11.02
C ASP A 152 26.50 11.24 11.03
N LYS A 153 25.95 12.02 10.09
CA LYS A 153 24.50 12.17 9.88
C LYS A 153 24.13 11.91 8.44
N TYR A 154 23.01 11.22 8.24
CA TYR A 154 22.45 10.99 6.91
C TYR A 154 21.51 12.12 6.51
N ARG A 155 21.58 12.50 5.23
CA ARG A 155 20.71 13.52 4.64
C ARG A 155 20.25 13.12 3.25
N VAL A 156 18.99 13.37 2.91
CA VAL A 156 18.51 13.25 1.53
C VAL A 156 18.74 14.58 0.81
N VAL A 157 19.56 14.57 -0.23
CA VAL A 157 19.85 15.75 -1.06
C VAL A 157 19.17 15.62 -2.42
N PHE A 158 18.48 16.67 -2.84
CA PHE A 158 17.73 16.71 -4.11
C PHE A 158 18.39 17.61 -5.15
N LYS A 159 18.06 17.41 -6.43
CA LYS A 159 18.42 18.32 -7.53
C LYS A 159 17.18 18.66 -8.35
N PRO A 160 17.01 19.91 -8.82
CA PRO A 160 15.80 20.31 -9.56
C PRO A 160 15.51 19.49 -10.82
N LYS A 161 16.53 18.94 -11.48
CA LYS A 161 16.37 18.10 -12.68
C LYS A 161 15.85 16.69 -12.37
N ASP A 162 15.87 16.29 -11.10
CA ASP A 162 15.54 14.95 -10.64
C ASP A 162 14.03 14.87 -10.28
N ILE A 163 13.19 15.38 -11.19
CA ILE A 163 11.72 15.41 -11.10
C ILE A 163 11.14 14.83 -12.40
N LEU A 164 10.28 13.82 -12.27
CA LEU A 164 9.51 13.23 -13.36
C LEU A 164 8.02 13.52 -13.17
N ALA A 165 7.40 14.20 -14.13
CA ALA A 165 5.96 14.40 -14.17
C ALA A 165 5.27 13.31 -15.02
N LEU A 166 4.19 12.75 -14.48
CA LEU A 166 3.38 11.69 -15.09
C LEU A 166 1.90 12.09 -15.08
N GLN A 167 1.17 11.59 -16.07
CA GLN A 167 -0.22 11.96 -16.29
C GLN A 167 -1.12 11.16 -15.36
N LYS A 168 -1.79 11.83 -14.44
CA LYS A 168 -2.82 11.23 -13.61
C LYS A 168 -3.96 10.69 -14.50
N PRO A 169 -4.57 9.55 -14.18
CA PRO A 169 -5.71 9.07 -14.94
C PRO A 169 -6.86 10.07 -14.76
N ASN A 170 -7.73 10.17 -15.77
CA ASN A 170 -8.92 11.01 -15.69
C ASN A 170 -9.97 10.36 -14.79
N TYR A 171 -9.67 10.31 -13.50
CA TYR A 171 -10.63 9.97 -12.47
C TYR A 171 -11.55 11.16 -12.23
N ARG A 172 -12.81 10.90 -11.88
CA ARG A 172 -13.77 11.94 -11.49
C ARG A 172 -13.55 12.47 -10.06
N PHE A 173 -12.34 12.32 -9.53
CA PHE A 173 -11.99 12.69 -8.16
C PHE A 173 -10.52 13.10 -8.08
N ASP A 174 -10.24 14.00 -7.13
CA ASP A 174 -9.01 14.80 -7.11
C ASP A 174 -7.85 14.14 -6.33
N ASN A 175 -8.09 13.07 -5.56
CA ASN A 175 -7.10 12.50 -4.61
C ASN A 175 -6.81 11.03 -4.89
N ALA A 176 -6.00 10.75 -5.92
CA ALA A 176 -5.67 9.37 -6.31
C ALA A 176 -4.44 9.30 -7.21
N GLY A 177 -3.31 9.66 -6.62
CA GLY A 177 -2.02 9.62 -7.29
C GLY A 177 -1.40 8.22 -7.29
N PHE A 178 -0.07 8.20 -7.39
CA PHE A 178 0.70 6.99 -7.14
C PHE A 178 0.92 6.84 -5.63
N GLU A 179 0.33 5.81 -5.06
CA GLU A 179 0.58 5.36 -3.67
C GLU A 179 1.63 4.24 -3.65
N SER A 180 1.93 3.68 -4.82
CA SER A 180 2.76 2.50 -4.95
C SER A 180 3.99 2.79 -5.80
N LEU A 181 5.18 2.60 -5.24
CA LEU A 181 6.47 2.74 -5.94
C LEU A 181 7.47 1.66 -5.49
N THR A 182 8.10 0.98 -6.45
CA THR A 182 9.21 0.07 -6.15
C THR A 182 10.22 -0.05 -7.29
N TYR A 183 11.30 -0.81 -7.06
CA TYR A 183 12.38 -1.05 -8.02
C TYR A 183 12.48 -2.54 -8.33
N LEU A 184 12.51 -2.86 -9.61
CA LEU A 184 12.63 -4.21 -10.14
C LEU A 184 14.09 -4.49 -10.55
N PRO A 185 14.87 -5.27 -9.77
CA PRO A 185 16.31 -5.39 -10.00
C PRO A 185 16.71 -6.11 -11.29
N ALA A 186 15.95 -7.11 -11.75
CA ALA A 186 16.32 -7.83 -12.98
C ALA A 186 16.10 -6.98 -14.23
N SER A 187 14.97 -6.25 -14.29
CA SER A 187 14.66 -5.33 -15.39
C SER A 187 15.33 -3.96 -15.26
N LYS A 188 15.87 -3.64 -14.08
CA LYS A 188 16.47 -2.34 -13.71
C LYS A 188 15.51 -1.16 -13.88
N LYS A 189 14.22 -1.38 -13.62
CA LYS A 189 13.17 -0.37 -13.77
C LYS A 189 12.53 -0.03 -12.43
N LEU A 190 12.17 1.23 -12.26
CA LEU A 190 11.17 1.64 -11.28
C LEU A 190 9.78 1.32 -11.81
N VAL A 191 8.87 0.99 -10.91
CA VAL A 191 7.45 0.74 -11.17
C VAL A 191 6.65 1.62 -10.23
N ALA A 192 5.79 2.46 -10.79
CA ALA A 192 4.79 3.22 -10.03
C ALA A 192 3.39 2.80 -10.46
N LEU A 193 2.51 2.49 -9.51
CA LEU A 193 1.11 2.12 -9.77
C LEU A 193 0.17 3.11 -9.08
N TYR A 194 -0.96 3.39 -9.72
CA TYR A 194 -1.97 4.25 -9.14
C TYR A 194 -2.64 3.58 -7.94
N GLU A 195 -3.21 4.39 -7.06
CA GLU A 195 -4.05 3.93 -5.96
C GLU A 195 -5.26 3.12 -6.45
N ASN A 196 -6.00 3.70 -7.41
CA ASN A 196 -7.17 3.09 -8.01
C ASN A 196 -6.79 2.41 -9.32
N ASN A 197 -7.18 1.15 -9.48
CA ASN A 197 -6.90 0.34 -10.66
C ASN A 197 -8.14 -0.45 -11.13
N ASN A 198 -9.34 0.06 -10.83
CA ASN A 198 -10.59 -0.59 -11.19
C ASN A 198 -11.04 -0.33 -12.64
N LEU A 199 -10.43 0.65 -13.33
CA LEU A 199 -10.81 1.01 -14.69
C LEU A 199 -10.21 0.04 -15.71
N SER A 200 -11.08 -0.67 -16.43
CA SER A 200 -10.66 -1.52 -17.55
C SER A 200 -10.01 -0.69 -18.65
N ASN A 201 -8.88 -1.16 -19.18
CA ASN A 201 -8.14 -0.54 -20.30
C ASN A 201 -7.61 0.88 -20.03
N ALA A 202 -7.55 1.33 -18.77
CA ALA A 202 -6.92 2.58 -18.40
C ALA A 202 -5.42 2.38 -18.11
N VAL A 203 -4.65 3.47 -18.20
CA VAL A 203 -3.27 3.47 -17.68
C VAL A 203 -3.35 3.34 -16.16
N THR A 204 -2.69 2.33 -15.63
CA THR A 204 -2.72 1.98 -14.19
C THR A 204 -1.38 2.26 -13.51
N GLY A 205 -0.38 2.68 -14.28
CA GLY A 205 0.93 2.98 -13.77
C GLY A 205 1.95 3.19 -14.86
N TYR A 206 3.21 3.27 -14.45
CA TYR A 206 4.35 3.40 -15.35
C TYR A 206 5.54 2.58 -14.88
N THR A 207 6.36 2.16 -15.84
CA THR A 207 7.75 1.79 -15.60
C THR A 207 8.69 2.84 -16.18
N PHE A 208 9.83 3.07 -15.54
CA PHE A 208 10.85 4.01 -15.99
C PHE A 208 12.22 3.69 -15.39
N ASN A 209 13.29 4.17 -16.01
CA ASN A 209 14.65 3.98 -15.47
C ASN A 209 14.91 4.97 -14.31
N THR A 210 15.95 4.69 -13.52
CA THR A 210 16.37 5.50 -12.35
C THR A 210 16.93 6.89 -12.69
N ASP A 211 17.14 7.18 -13.97
CA ASP A 211 17.49 8.49 -14.51
C ASP A 211 16.29 9.19 -15.17
N PHE A 212 15.09 8.61 -15.00
CA PHE A 212 13.83 9.06 -15.59
C PHE A 212 13.82 9.09 -17.13
N THR A 213 14.78 8.41 -17.76
CA THR A 213 14.72 8.11 -19.18
C THR A 213 13.84 6.88 -19.42
N HIS A 214 13.28 6.77 -20.62
CA HIS A 214 12.49 5.61 -21.06
C HIS A 214 11.31 5.24 -20.14
N LYS A 215 10.20 5.97 -20.26
CA LYS A 215 8.95 5.64 -19.58
C LYS A 215 8.02 4.79 -20.44
N GLN A 216 7.26 3.91 -19.80
CA GLN A 216 6.29 3.04 -20.44
C GLN A 216 5.05 2.89 -19.55
N SER A 217 3.86 3.10 -20.12
CA SER A 217 2.60 2.92 -19.41
C SER A 217 2.32 1.46 -19.13
N LEU A 218 1.69 1.19 -17.99
CA LEU A 218 1.19 -0.11 -17.59
C LEU A 218 -0.34 -0.14 -17.60
N GLN A 219 -0.91 -1.32 -17.76
CA GLN A 219 -2.35 -1.58 -17.66
C GLN A 219 -2.61 -2.91 -16.98
N PHE A 220 -3.62 -2.98 -16.10
CA PHE A 220 -4.05 -4.26 -15.53
C PHE A 220 -4.82 -5.11 -16.56
N ASN A 221 -4.60 -6.43 -16.56
CA ASN A 221 -5.35 -7.37 -17.42
C ASN A 221 -6.79 -7.61 -16.97
N LYS A 222 -7.08 -7.36 -15.68
CA LYS A 222 -8.40 -7.40 -15.07
C LYS A 222 -8.45 -6.31 -13.99
N PRO A 223 -9.62 -5.70 -13.74
CA PRO A 223 -9.76 -4.70 -12.68
C PRO A 223 -9.20 -5.20 -11.35
N LEU A 224 -8.43 -4.35 -10.66
CA LEU A 224 -8.10 -4.54 -9.26
C LEU A 224 -9.09 -3.69 -8.45
N LEU A 225 -9.93 -4.36 -7.67
CA LEU A 225 -10.86 -3.70 -6.77
C LEU A 225 -10.10 -3.27 -5.50
N PHE A 226 -10.60 -2.19 -4.87
CA PHE A 226 -10.02 -1.56 -3.69
C PHE A 226 -8.70 -0.80 -3.93
N ARG A 227 -8.25 -0.07 -2.91
CA ARG A 227 -7.02 0.71 -2.91
C ARG A 227 -5.83 -0.23 -3.07
N LEU A 228 -4.90 0.08 -3.97
CA LEU A 228 -3.55 -0.44 -3.89
C LEU A 228 -2.73 0.64 -3.17
N THR A 229 -2.42 0.43 -1.89
CA THR A 229 -1.64 1.41 -1.13
C THR A 229 -0.20 1.29 -1.55
N ASP A 230 0.48 0.20 -1.22
CA ASP A 230 1.91 0.06 -1.50
C ASP A 230 2.25 -1.19 -2.31
N ILE A 231 3.46 -1.20 -2.87
CA ILE A 231 4.06 -2.38 -3.49
C ILE A 231 5.53 -2.55 -3.08
N THR A 232 5.98 -3.80 -3.04
CA THR A 232 7.39 -4.13 -2.82
C THR A 232 7.85 -5.20 -3.82
N ALA A 233 9.09 -5.07 -4.28
CA ALA A 233 9.68 -6.07 -5.14
C ALA A 233 10.15 -7.29 -4.35
N ILE A 234 9.89 -8.45 -4.93
CA ILE A 234 10.37 -9.76 -4.48
C ILE A 234 11.00 -10.49 -5.67
N LYS A 235 11.66 -11.61 -5.38
CA LYS A 235 12.09 -12.56 -6.40
C LYS A 235 11.15 -13.75 -6.40
N ASP A 236 10.70 -14.17 -7.57
CA ASP A 236 10.01 -15.46 -7.68
C ASP A 236 11.00 -16.62 -7.53
N SER A 237 10.50 -17.85 -7.48
CA SER A 237 11.32 -19.07 -7.36
C SER A 237 12.29 -19.28 -8.52
N ALA A 238 12.09 -18.61 -9.66
CA ALA A 238 12.96 -18.63 -10.82
C ALA A 238 13.94 -17.42 -10.85
N GLY A 239 13.91 -16.55 -9.84
CA GLY A 239 14.76 -15.36 -9.73
C GLY A 239 14.30 -14.16 -10.56
N ASN A 240 13.11 -14.23 -11.18
CA ASN A 240 12.54 -13.11 -11.91
C ASN A 240 11.97 -12.06 -10.95
N ASP A 241 11.77 -10.87 -11.49
CA ASP A 241 11.09 -9.80 -10.78
C ASP A 241 9.61 -10.15 -10.58
N ALA A 242 9.18 -10.18 -9.32
CA ALA A 242 7.79 -10.26 -8.92
C ALA A 242 7.50 -9.15 -7.90
N LEU A 243 6.22 -8.90 -7.65
CA LEU A 243 5.77 -7.82 -6.78
C LEU A 243 4.78 -8.37 -5.77
N LEU A 244 4.84 -7.87 -4.55
CA LEU A 244 3.73 -7.94 -3.59
C LEU A 244 3.12 -6.55 -3.46
N GLY A 245 1.81 -6.51 -3.26
CA GLY A 245 1.06 -5.27 -3.05
C GLY A 245 0.11 -5.37 -1.88
N MET A 246 -0.07 -4.26 -1.18
CA MET A 246 -1.07 -4.11 -0.13
C MET A 246 -2.38 -3.61 -0.76
N ASN A 247 -3.39 -4.47 -0.79
CA ASN A 247 -4.71 -4.14 -1.32
C ASN A 247 -5.72 -4.00 -0.19
N PHE A 248 -6.30 -2.81 -0.07
CA PHE A 248 -7.05 -2.39 1.11
C PHE A 248 -8.39 -1.75 0.76
N PHE A 249 -9.43 -2.17 1.47
CA PHE A 249 -10.76 -1.58 1.46
C PHE A 249 -11.05 -0.92 2.81
N TYR A 250 -11.17 0.40 2.81
CA TYR A 250 -11.64 1.14 3.97
C TYR A 250 -13.16 1.28 3.92
N ASN A 251 -13.84 0.69 4.90
CA ASN A 251 -15.26 0.89 5.09
C ASN A 251 -15.52 2.16 5.92
N ASP A 252 -15.71 3.28 5.24
CA ASP A 252 -16.10 4.55 5.85
C ASP A 252 -17.59 4.64 6.23
N PHE A 253 -18.36 3.54 6.11
CA PHE A 253 -19.80 3.52 6.36
C PHE A 253 -20.14 3.71 7.84
N LYS A 254 -20.27 4.96 8.26
CA LYS A 254 -20.79 5.33 9.58
C LYS A 254 -22.32 5.32 9.58
N LYS A 255 -22.92 4.20 10.00
CA LYS A 255 -24.38 4.02 10.17
C LYS A 255 -25.07 5.20 10.88
N ASP A 256 -24.37 5.84 11.81
CA ASP A 256 -24.97 6.79 12.74
C ASP A 256 -24.88 8.26 12.26
N THR A 257 -24.18 8.52 11.15
CA THR A 257 -23.98 9.89 10.62
C THR A 257 -24.68 10.17 9.30
N GLY A 258 -25.27 9.14 8.67
CA GLY A 258 -25.87 9.26 7.34
C GLY A 258 -24.88 9.55 6.20
N ARG A 259 -23.56 9.48 6.46
CA ARG A 259 -22.54 9.61 5.40
C ARG A 259 -22.62 8.43 4.44
N LYS A 260 -22.57 8.75 3.14
CA LYS A 260 -22.46 7.78 2.05
C LYS A 260 -21.12 7.06 2.17
N ALA A 261 -21.06 5.76 1.87
CA ALA A 261 -19.77 5.08 1.71
C ALA A 261 -19.07 5.66 0.47
N THR A 262 -18.14 6.59 0.67
CA THR A 262 -17.51 7.30 -0.45
C THR A 262 -16.50 6.40 -1.14
N GLU A 263 -15.76 5.61 -0.38
CA GLU A 263 -14.77 4.68 -0.92
C GLU A 263 -15.40 3.50 -1.66
N PHE A 264 -16.49 2.94 -1.13
CA PHE A 264 -17.19 1.86 -1.81
C PHE A 264 -17.63 2.28 -3.23
N ASN A 265 -18.23 3.47 -3.37
CA ASN A 265 -18.64 3.96 -4.68
C ASN A 265 -17.43 4.26 -5.57
N TYR A 266 -16.37 4.84 -5.00
CA TYR A 266 -15.11 5.15 -5.68
C TYR A 266 -14.46 3.88 -6.27
N TYR A 267 -14.20 2.86 -5.44
CA TYR A 267 -13.31 1.74 -5.79
C TYR A 267 -14.04 0.61 -6.51
N PHE A 268 -15.36 0.49 -6.35
CA PHE A 268 -16.13 -0.52 -7.09
C PHE A 268 -16.71 -0.02 -8.40
N THR A 269 -17.04 1.27 -8.50
CA THR A 269 -17.87 1.76 -9.60
C THR A 269 -17.17 2.78 -10.48
N GLY A 270 -16.11 3.42 -9.97
CA GLY A 270 -15.46 4.54 -10.65
C GLY A 270 -16.36 5.78 -10.79
N ASP A 271 -17.53 5.81 -10.15
CA ASP A 271 -18.50 6.90 -10.22
C ASP A 271 -18.89 7.38 -8.81
N THR A 272 -18.28 8.48 -8.39
CA THR A 272 -18.54 9.13 -7.10
C THR A 272 -19.96 9.68 -6.95
N ASN A 273 -20.71 9.80 -8.06
CA ASN A 273 -22.09 10.30 -8.05
C ASN A 273 -23.14 9.20 -7.89
N LYS A 274 -22.76 7.92 -8.00
CA LYS A 274 -23.69 6.79 -7.81
C LYS A 274 -23.60 6.28 -6.38
N VAL A 275 -24.75 6.19 -5.72
CA VAL A 275 -24.85 5.54 -4.41
C VAL A 275 -25.20 4.07 -4.65
N TYR A 276 -24.27 3.17 -4.35
CA TYR A 276 -24.57 1.75 -4.28
C TYR A 276 -25.21 1.40 -2.94
N THR A 277 -26.20 0.53 -3.01
CA THR A 277 -26.85 -0.12 -1.87
C THR A 277 -26.43 -1.58 -1.82
N SER A 278 -26.58 -2.21 -0.65
CA SER A 278 -26.32 -3.65 -0.46
C SER A 278 -27.02 -4.56 -1.45
N LYS A 279 -28.16 -4.13 -2.00
CA LYS A 279 -28.96 -4.87 -2.96
C LYS A 279 -28.37 -4.91 -4.37
N GLN A 280 -27.34 -4.11 -4.64
CA GLN A 280 -26.70 -3.98 -5.96
C GLN A 280 -25.36 -4.71 -6.04
N LEU A 281 -24.87 -5.28 -4.94
CA LEU A 281 -23.73 -6.18 -4.94
C LEU A 281 -24.14 -7.50 -5.60
N THR A 282 -23.42 -7.92 -6.63
CA THR A 282 -23.56 -9.28 -7.15
C THR A 282 -23.15 -10.30 -6.07
N ALA A 283 -23.62 -11.55 -6.19
CA ALA A 283 -23.19 -12.62 -5.28
C ALA A 283 -21.66 -12.82 -5.32
N ALA A 284 -21.02 -12.64 -6.48
CA ALA A 284 -19.57 -12.70 -6.63
C ALA A 284 -18.85 -11.57 -5.89
N GLN A 285 -19.32 -10.32 -6.00
CA GLN A 285 -18.77 -9.21 -5.21
C GLN A 285 -19.04 -9.41 -3.71
N SER A 286 -20.21 -9.97 -3.39
CA SER A 286 -20.56 -10.37 -2.02
C SER A 286 -19.73 -11.54 -1.48
N GLN A 287 -18.94 -12.22 -2.32
CA GLN A 287 -18.10 -13.37 -1.93
C GLN A 287 -16.61 -13.04 -1.88
N LEU A 288 -16.17 -11.91 -2.47
CA LEU A 288 -14.76 -11.45 -2.48
C LEU A 288 -14.11 -11.24 -1.09
N HIS A 289 -14.83 -11.48 0.01
CA HIS A 289 -14.45 -11.06 1.35
C HIS A 289 -14.88 -12.04 2.46
N GLY A 290 -15.50 -13.17 2.12
CA GLY A 290 -15.98 -14.16 3.11
C GLY A 290 -16.96 -13.64 4.19
N GLY A 291 -17.45 -12.40 4.12
CA GLY A 291 -18.11 -11.67 5.23
C GLY A 291 -19.24 -10.71 4.81
N ASN A 292 -19.26 -9.47 5.34
CA ASN A 292 -20.17 -8.41 4.90
C ASN A 292 -19.40 -7.09 4.58
N LEU A 293 -19.06 -6.87 3.30
CA LEU A 293 -18.34 -5.70 2.75
C LEU A 293 -18.91 -4.34 3.13
N LEU A 294 -20.12 -4.29 3.70
CA LEU A 294 -20.77 -3.05 4.11
C LEU A 294 -20.65 -2.80 5.62
N LYS A 295 -19.99 -3.71 6.34
CA LYS A 295 -19.77 -3.61 7.78
C LYS A 295 -18.29 -3.55 8.13
N ASP A 296 -17.46 -4.29 7.41
CA ASP A 296 -16.07 -4.52 7.81
C ASP A 296 -15.09 -3.95 6.78
N CYS A 297 -13.94 -3.47 7.27
CA CYS A 297 -12.78 -3.19 6.42
C CYS A 297 -12.11 -4.50 6.01
N PHE A 298 -11.25 -4.42 4.99
CA PHE A 298 -10.58 -5.61 4.48
C PHE A 298 -9.21 -5.27 3.93
N SER A 299 -8.19 -6.01 4.37
CA SER A 299 -6.83 -5.83 3.90
C SER A 299 -6.21 -7.18 3.53
N ARG A 300 -5.51 -7.23 2.40
CA ARG A 300 -4.80 -8.42 1.91
C ARG A 300 -3.49 -8.08 1.22
N VAL A 301 -2.57 -9.02 1.24
CA VAL A 301 -1.43 -9.04 0.32
C VAL A 301 -1.87 -9.71 -0.98
N ILE A 302 -1.52 -9.09 -2.10
CA ILE A 302 -1.66 -9.64 -3.45
C ILE A 302 -0.30 -9.79 -4.09
N SER A 303 -0.12 -10.74 -4.99
CA SER A 303 1.02 -10.75 -5.88
C SER A 303 0.66 -10.09 -7.21
N LEU A 304 1.67 -9.48 -7.80
CA LEU A 304 1.59 -8.67 -9.00
C LEU A 304 2.70 -9.12 -9.95
N HIS A 305 2.34 -9.35 -11.22
CA HIS A 305 3.31 -9.72 -12.26
C HIS A 305 3.17 -8.80 -13.47
N ILE A 306 4.31 -8.28 -13.93
CA ILE A 306 4.38 -7.40 -15.10
C ILE A 306 4.96 -8.18 -16.27
N HIS A 307 4.16 -8.34 -17.33
CA HIS A 307 4.59 -8.96 -18.57
C HIS A 307 4.03 -8.18 -19.77
N ASN A 308 4.88 -7.77 -20.71
CA ASN A 308 4.50 -6.98 -21.89
C ASN A 308 3.63 -5.75 -21.57
N ASN A 309 3.97 -5.03 -20.49
CA ASN A 309 3.25 -3.84 -19.98
C ASN A 309 1.88 -4.11 -19.39
N THR A 310 1.55 -5.38 -19.25
CA THR A 310 0.33 -5.83 -18.60
C THR A 310 0.64 -6.26 -17.19
N VAL A 311 -0.11 -5.74 -16.23
CA VAL A 311 -0.07 -6.14 -14.82
C VAL A 311 -1.15 -7.19 -14.60
N SER A 312 -0.77 -8.32 -14.05
CA SER A 312 -1.70 -9.35 -13.57
C SER A 312 -1.58 -9.49 -12.07
N TRP A 313 -2.65 -9.91 -11.41
CA TRP A 313 -2.67 -10.08 -9.95
C TRP A 313 -3.44 -11.31 -9.50
N GLN A 314 -3.03 -11.83 -8.35
CA GLN A 314 -3.72 -12.88 -7.60
C GLN A 314 -3.66 -12.60 -6.10
N GLU A 315 -4.59 -13.18 -5.36
CA GLU A 315 -4.63 -13.05 -3.90
C GLU A 315 -3.57 -13.97 -3.30
N GLU A 316 -2.83 -13.47 -2.31
CA GLU A 316 -1.85 -14.28 -1.57
C GLU A 316 -2.41 -14.58 -0.18
N GLU A 317 -2.63 -13.55 0.63
CA GLU A 317 -2.99 -13.74 2.04
C GLU A 317 -3.84 -12.60 2.59
N ILE A 318 -4.79 -12.94 3.47
CA ILE A 318 -5.63 -11.95 4.16
C ILE A 318 -4.89 -11.48 5.41
N ILE A 319 -4.73 -10.16 5.54
CA ILE A 319 -3.96 -9.54 6.62
C ILE A 319 -4.85 -9.09 7.76
N SER A 320 -6.01 -8.49 7.46
CA SER A 320 -6.88 -7.98 8.51
C SER A 320 -8.31 -7.74 8.00
N TYR A 321 -9.26 -7.80 8.92
CA TYR A 321 -10.64 -7.30 8.74
C TYR A 321 -10.86 -5.99 9.51
N GLN A 322 -9.78 -5.37 10.00
CA GLN A 322 -9.80 -4.09 10.71
C GLN A 322 -9.54 -2.92 9.76
N CYS A 323 -9.94 -1.72 10.18
CA CYS A 323 -9.78 -0.48 9.42
C CYS A 323 -8.42 0.18 9.70
N ASP A 324 -7.37 -0.62 9.70
CA ASP A 324 -6.00 -0.13 9.80
C ASP A 324 -5.63 0.58 8.50
N ASN A 325 -5.09 1.79 8.62
CA ASN A 325 -4.59 2.54 7.46
C ASN A 325 -3.16 2.09 7.16
N TRP A 326 -3.04 1.12 6.26
CA TRP A 326 -1.75 0.55 5.85
C TRP A 326 -1.02 1.49 4.88
N GLU A 327 0.12 2.02 5.31
CA GLU A 327 0.89 3.07 4.61
C GLU A 327 2.36 2.64 4.41
N GLY A 328 2.56 1.41 3.94
CA GLY A 328 3.89 0.87 3.68
C GLY A 328 3.95 -0.65 3.65
N ILE A 329 4.61 -1.21 2.62
CA ILE A 329 5.00 -2.62 2.55
C ILE A 329 6.46 -2.77 2.11
N THR A 330 7.22 -3.60 2.81
CA THR A 330 8.57 -3.98 2.34
C THR A 330 8.87 -5.45 2.57
N SER A 331 9.50 -6.10 1.59
CA SER A 331 9.89 -7.50 1.70
C SER A 331 10.92 -7.71 2.81
N TYR A 332 10.68 -8.68 3.68
CA TYR A 332 11.52 -8.93 4.85
C TYR A 332 11.57 -10.43 5.16
N LYS A 333 12.75 -11.03 5.05
CA LYS A 333 12.95 -12.47 5.26
C LYS A 333 11.97 -13.28 4.39
N LYS A 334 11.13 -14.12 5.01
CA LYS A 334 10.13 -14.97 4.35
C LYS A 334 8.74 -14.34 4.27
N GLY A 335 8.66 -13.04 4.49
CA GLY A 335 7.40 -12.35 4.61
C GLY A 335 7.53 -10.88 4.28
N VAL A 336 6.67 -10.08 4.90
CA VAL A 336 6.63 -8.64 4.70
C VAL A 336 6.59 -7.93 6.04
N LEU A 337 7.21 -6.75 6.07
CA LEU A 337 6.90 -5.75 7.06
C LEU A 337 5.81 -4.84 6.49
N LEU A 338 4.81 -4.56 7.30
CA LEU A 338 3.74 -3.62 7.04
C LEU A 338 3.73 -2.54 8.11
N MET A 339 3.34 -1.33 7.74
CA MET A 339 3.18 -0.22 8.67
C MET A 339 1.74 0.27 8.67
N VAL A 340 1.20 0.49 9.86
CA VAL A 340 -0.05 1.23 10.05
C VAL A 340 0.33 2.62 10.53
N ASP A 341 -0.19 3.67 9.90
CA ASP A 341 0.02 5.03 10.37
C ASP A 341 -0.92 5.39 11.55
N GLY A 342 -0.79 6.60 12.09
CA GLY A 342 -1.58 7.05 13.25
C GLY A 342 -3.06 7.33 12.96
N LYS A 343 -3.58 7.03 11.76
CA LYS A 343 -4.95 7.38 11.37
C LYS A 343 -5.90 6.16 11.40
N PRO A 344 -7.13 6.31 11.93
CA PRO A 344 -7.70 7.52 12.57
C PRO A 344 -7.14 7.80 13.98
N PRO A 345 -7.32 9.03 14.52
CA PRO A 345 -6.79 9.42 15.82
C PRO A 345 -7.08 8.40 16.93
N GLY A 346 -6.04 7.99 17.66
CA GLY A 346 -6.10 6.99 18.72
C GLY A 346 -5.55 5.61 18.34
N VAL A 347 -5.16 5.42 17.07
CA VAL A 347 -4.30 4.30 16.65
C VAL A 347 -2.84 4.78 16.76
N ASN A 348 -2.00 3.99 17.43
CA ASN A 348 -0.56 4.27 17.42
C ASN A 348 0.04 3.70 16.14
N CYS A 349 0.95 4.45 15.51
CA CYS A 349 1.76 3.90 14.43
C CYS A 349 2.43 2.60 14.91
N ARG A 350 2.33 1.54 14.10
CA ARG A 350 2.91 0.24 14.41
C ARG A 350 3.57 -0.37 13.18
N LEU A 351 4.65 -1.11 13.45
CA LEU A 351 5.34 -1.93 12.47
C LEU A 351 4.97 -3.39 12.74
N SER A 352 4.50 -4.11 11.73
CA SER A 352 4.01 -5.47 11.86
C SER A 352 4.71 -6.38 10.87
N TYR A 353 5.12 -7.56 11.31
CA TYR A 353 5.67 -8.61 10.46
C TYR A 353 4.64 -9.71 10.22
N PHE A 354 4.45 -10.05 8.95
CA PHE A 354 3.64 -11.16 8.51
C PHE A 354 4.52 -12.14 7.74
N GLU A 355 4.65 -13.37 8.24
CA GLU A 355 5.24 -14.46 7.47
C GLU A 355 4.22 -14.91 6.42
N LEU A 356 4.66 -15.09 5.19
CA LEU A 356 3.78 -15.45 4.07
C LEU A 356 4.11 -16.87 3.63
N ASP A 357 3.12 -17.76 3.67
CA ASP A 357 3.30 -19.20 3.44
C ASP A 357 3.89 -19.55 2.05
N ASN A 358 3.72 -18.66 1.07
CA ASN A 358 4.08 -18.89 -0.34
C ASN A 358 5.25 -18.05 -0.84
N GLN A 359 6.07 -17.45 0.03
CA GLN A 359 7.29 -16.77 -0.42
C GLN A 359 8.40 -17.79 -0.75
N PRO A 360 9.02 -17.71 -1.94
CA PRO A 360 10.07 -18.64 -2.36
C PRO A 360 11.35 -18.57 -1.54
#